data_AF-A0A6I1ZG44-F1
#
_entry.id   AF-A0A6I1ZG44-F1
#
_cell.length_a   1.000
_cell.length_b   1.000
_cell.length_c   1.000
_cell.angle_alpha   90.00
_cell.angle_beta   90.00
_cell.angle_gamma   90.00
#
_symmetry.space_group_name_H-M   'P 1'
#
loop_
_entity.id
_entity.type
_entity.pdbx_description
1 polymer ?
#
loop_
_entity_poly.entity_id
_entity_poly.type
_entity_poly.pdbx_seq_one_letter_code
_entity_poly.pdbx_strand_id
1 'polypeptide(L)'
;MLRSVQLLTDSDIVHRTRRARYWSGRCDGREVPAYIEEPGVDARRRTETYAEIELEPDDLRWAGTKFRLRSGKALGADRKEVAVRFRPVPHLPLGHDEDVRPDVLRFGLEPESMSFDVTATGSRAETFTQLALTARMDAPELPAYGRLLLNVLRGDPALSIRGDEAEEAWRVLDPVLSAWERDLVPLEEYPAGSAGPPPRLASPELREDLLHEGIVMPPRLEAESAERLTAARPRRQPRTERPGHQAAPDDVVARRRRVIPIPRPTPCPGS
;
A
#
# COMPACT_ATOMS: atom_id res chain seq x y z
N MET A 1 17.22 8.45 -11.01
CA MET A 1 16.36 8.87 -9.89
C MET A 1 17.17 8.98 -8.61
N LEU A 2 17.81 7.93 -8.07
CA LEU A 2 18.65 8.10 -6.86
C LEU A 2 19.75 9.16 -7.00
N ARG A 3 20.39 9.25 -8.18
CA ARG A 3 21.37 10.30 -8.49
C ARG A 3 20.84 11.74 -8.39
N SER A 4 19.54 11.95 -8.58
CA SER A 4 18.94 13.29 -8.46
C SER A 4 18.53 13.63 -7.02
N VAL A 5 18.66 12.70 -6.08
CA VAL A 5 18.43 12.99 -4.67
C VAL A 5 19.60 13.82 -4.13
N GLN A 6 19.28 15.06 -3.75
CA GLN A 6 20.22 15.97 -3.13
C GLN A 6 20.63 15.46 -1.74
N LEU A 7 21.90 15.65 -1.38
CA LEU A 7 22.39 15.32 -0.05
C LEU A 7 21.85 16.32 0.96
N LEU A 8 21.29 15.81 2.06
CA LEU A 8 20.80 16.64 3.13
C LEU A 8 21.98 17.30 3.86
N THR A 9 21.90 18.62 4.05
CA THR A 9 22.83 19.34 4.92
C THR A 9 22.54 19.04 6.39
N ASP A 10 23.46 19.34 7.32
CA ASP A 10 23.20 19.19 8.76
C ASP A 10 21.92 19.91 9.19
N SER A 11 21.65 21.11 8.63
CA SER A 11 20.40 21.84 8.89
C SER A 11 19.18 21.11 8.34
N ASP A 12 19.24 20.60 7.12
CA ASP A 12 18.15 19.80 6.56
C ASP A 12 17.89 18.54 7.40
N ILE A 13 18.93 17.85 7.85
CA ILE A 13 18.80 16.60 8.62
C ILE A 13 18.03 16.83 9.91
N VAL A 14 18.32 17.92 10.63
CA VAL A 14 17.63 18.31 11.87
C VAL A 14 16.11 18.48 11.63
N HIS A 15 15.73 19.07 10.49
CA HIS A 15 14.33 19.40 10.21
C HIS A 15 13.57 18.32 9.43
N ARG A 16 14.26 17.54 8.60
CA ARG A 16 13.68 16.59 7.63
C ARG A 16 13.83 15.14 8.02
N THR A 17 14.54 14.84 9.11
CA THR A 17 14.66 13.46 9.61
C THR A 17 14.15 13.34 11.05
N ARG A 18 13.74 12.14 11.43
CA ARG A 18 13.40 11.77 12.81
C ARG A 18 13.97 10.40 13.11
N ARG A 19 14.37 10.25 14.35
CA ARG A 19 14.73 8.97 14.94
C ARG A 19 14.06 8.84 16.29
N ALA A 20 13.54 7.66 16.56
CA ALA A 20 12.95 7.37 17.85
C ALA A 20 13.17 5.92 18.26
N ARG A 21 12.91 5.64 19.53
CA ARG A 21 12.96 4.29 20.10
C ARG A 21 11.68 4.00 20.88
N TYR A 22 11.17 2.78 20.78
CA TYR A 22 9.98 2.43 21.55
C TYR A 22 10.30 2.28 23.04
N TRP A 23 9.37 2.78 23.86
CA TRP A 23 9.28 2.53 25.29
C TRP A 23 8.31 1.38 25.56
N SER A 24 8.18 0.98 26.83
CA SER A 24 7.21 -0.04 27.22
C SER A 24 5.79 0.38 26.85
N GLY A 25 4.96 -0.60 26.52
CA GLY A 25 3.61 -0.39 26.06
C GLY A 25 2.88 -1.69 25.74
N ARG A 26 1.81 -1.59 24.95
CA ARG A 26 0.98 -2.74 24.58
C ARG A 26 0.77 -2.76 23.08
N CYS A 27 1.23 -3.81 22.41
CA CYS A 27 1.14 -3.99 20.96
C CYS A 27 0.50 -5.35 20.66
N ASP A 28 -0.47 -5.41 19.73
CA ASP A 28 -1.18 -6.64 19.35
C ASP A 28 -1.69 -7.46 20.54
N GLY A 29 -2.21 -6.76 21.56
CA GLY A 29 -2.75 -7.37 22.77
C GLY A 29 -1.71 -7.85 23.79
N ARG A 30 -0.40 -7.77 23.49
CA ARG A 30 0.71 -8.20 24.36
C ARG A 30 1.42 -7.01 25.00
N GLU A 31 1.92 -7.19 26.21
CA GLU A 31 2.85 -6.24 26.83
C GLU A 31 4.21 -6.35 26.15
N VAL A 32 4.79 -5.20 25.82
CA VAL A 32 6.11 -5.08 25.20
C VAL A 32 6.97 -4.24 26.15
N PRO A 33 8.13 -4.75 26.63
CA PRO A 33 9.03 -3.99 27.50
C PRO A 33 9.66 -2.82 26.72
N ALA A 34 10.35 -1.90 27.40
CA ALA A 34 11.09 -0.86 26.67
C ALA A 34 12.23 -1.50 25.87
N TYR A 35 12.60 -0.96 24.70
CA TYR A 35 13.66 -1.54 23.88
C TYR A 35 14.99 -1.74 24.64
N ILE A 36 15.30 -0.83 25.58
CA ILE A 36 16.51 -0.91 26.40
C ILE A 36 16.51 -2.05 27.43
N GLU A 37 15.34 -2.62 27.71
CA GLU A 37 15.14 -3.74 28.64
C GLU A 37 15.14 -5.09 27.91
N GLU A 38 15.13 -5.08 26.57
CA GLU A 38 15.12 -6.30 25.76
C GLU A 38 16.44 -7.08 25.92
N PRO A 39 16.38 -8.43 26.00
CA PRO A 39 17.57 -9.26 26.12
C PRO A 39 18.55 -9.03 24.97
N GLY A 40 19.81 -8.74 25.30
CA GLY A 40 20.89 -8.52 24.33
C GLY A 40 20.99 -7.09 23.78
N VAL A 41 20.15 -6.16 24.26
CA VAL A 41 20.26 -4.73 23.90
C VAL A 41 21.24 -4.01 24.82
N ASP A 42 22.16 -3.25 24.21
CA ASP A 42 23.01 -2.29 24.91
C ASP A 42 22.44 -0.88 24.76
N ALA A 43 21.86 -0.35 25.85
CA ALA A 43 21.25 0.96 25.88
C ALA A 43 22.21 2.11 25.51
N ARG A 44 23.53 1.93 25.65
CA ARG A 44 24.55 2.94 25.32
C ARG A 44 24.66 3.20 23.83
N ARG A 45 24.22 2.26 22.99
CA ARG A 45 24.29 2.38 21.52
C ARG A 45 23.29 3.38 20.95
N ARG A 46 22.31 3.85 21.74
CA ARG A 46 21.27 4.79 21.31
C ARG A 46 20.52 4.33 20.04
N THR A 47 20.42 3.02 19.82
CA THR A 47 19.80 2.44 18.62
C THR A 47 18.34 2.88 18.49
N GLU A 48 18.00 3.32 17.28
CA GLU A 48 16.69 3.70 16.82
C GLU A 48 15.84 2.46 16.51
N THR A 49 14.55 2.51 16.84
CA THR A 49 13.56 1.53 16.39
C THR A 49 12.51 2.13 15.48
N TYR A 50 12.61 3.44 15.22
CA TYR A 50 11.81 4.21 14.28
C TYR A 50 12.72 5.21 13.57
N ALA A 51 12.52 5.33 12.26
CA ALA A 51 13.22 6.27 11.39
C ALA A 51 12.21 6.90 10.41
N GLU A 52 12.35 8.21 10.22
CA GLU A 52 11.62 8.97 9.21
C GLU A 52 12.58 9.90 8.48
N ILE A 53 12.52 9.93 7.15
CA ILE A 53 13.36 10.78 6.31
C ILE A 53 12.48 11.38 5.21
N GLU A 54 12.54 12.70 5.05
CA GLU A 54 11.93 13.43 3.93
C GLU A 54 13.00 13.80 2.90
N LEU A 55 12.81 13.35 1.66
CA LEU A 55 13.70 13.56 0.53
C LEU A 55 12.98 14.32 -0.58
N GLU A 56 13.72 15.15 -1.31
CA GLU A 56 13.21 15.91 -2.46
C GLU A 56 14.17 15.67 -3.65
N PRO A 57 13.84 14.75 -4.57
CA PRO A 57 14.63 14.54 -5.77
C PRO A 57 14.58 15.78 -6.68
N ASP A 58 15.75 16.22 -7.12
CA ASP A 58 15.94 17.33 -8.06
C ASP A 58 15.86 16.81 -9.50
N ASP A 59 14.64 16.45 -9.90
CA ASP A 59 14.32 15.96 -11.24
C ASP A 59 13.05 16.67 -11.76
N LEU A 60 13.02 17.00 -13.04
CA LEU A 60 11.88 17.70 -13.66
C LEU A 60 10.54 16.98 -13.43
N ARG A 61 10.54 15.64 -13.43
CA ARG A 61 9.33 14.84 -13.19
C ARG A 61 8.82 14.99 -11.75
N TRP A 62 9.71 15.21 -10.80
CA TRP A 62 9.45 15.19 -9.35
C TRP A 62 9.62 16.57 -8.69
N ALA A 63 9.69 17.63 -9.49
CA ALA A 63 9.86 18.99 -9.00
C ALA A 63 8.75 19.37 -7.99
N GLY A 64 9.17 19.69 -6.77
CA GLY A 64 8.27 20.02 -5.65
C GLY A 64 7.50 18.82 -5.07
N THR A 65 7.94 17.58 -5.32
CA THR A 65 7.39 16.38 -4.69
C THR A 65 8.28 15.93 -3.53
N LYS A 66 7.67 15.76 -2.36
CA LYS A 66 8.32 15.26 -1.15
C LYS A 66 8.12 13.75 -1.02
N PHE A 67 9.21 13.01 -0.90
CA PHE A 67 9.22 11.58 -0.61
C PHE A 67 9.49 11.38 0.88
N ARG A 68 8.48 10.91 1.61
CA ARG A 68 8.63 10.55 3.02
C ARG A 68 8.77 9.05 3.17
N LEU A 69 9.93 8.64 3.68
CA LEU A 69 10.21 7.26 4.05
C LEU A 69 10.04 7.12 5.55
N ARG A 70 9.27 6.11 5.98
CA ARG A 70 9.03 5.82 7.39
C ARG A 70 9.13 4.33 7.64
N SER A 71 9.88 3.95 8.66
CA SER A 71 9.93 2.58 9.16
C SER A 71 9.97 2.61 10.68
N GLY A 72 9.32 1.63 11.31
CA GLY A 72 9.36 1.51 12.77
C GLY A 72 8.95 0.14 13.26
N LYS A 73 9.34 -0.17 14.50
CA LYS A 73 8.98 -1.39 15.23
C LYS A 73 8.00 -1.09 16.35
N ALA A 74 7.28 -2.12 16.80
CA ALA A 74 6.31 -2.01 17.89
C ALA A 74 5.30 -0.86 17.68
N LEU A 75 4.87 -0.67 16.43
CA LEU A 75 3.82 0.28 16.07
C LEU A 75 2.46 -0.40 16.21
N GLY A 76 1.42 0.35 16.53
CA GLY A 76 0.08 -0.19 16.80
C GLY A 76 -0.63 -0.83 15.61
N ALA A 77 -0.17 -0.55 14.39
CA ALA A 77 -0.67 -1.18 13.17
C ALA A 77 0.52 -1.62 12.32
N ASP A 78 0.55 -2.90 11.95
CA ASP A 78 1.45 -3.37 10.91
C ASP A 78 0.99 -2.80 9.56
N ARG A 79 1.88 -2.07 8.90
CA ARG A 79 1.58 -1.32 7.68
C ARG A 79 2.79 -1.27 6.79
N LYS A 80 2.67 -1.94 5.65
CA LYS A 80 3.62 -1.88 4.54
C LYS A 80 2.88 -1.29 3.35
N GLU A 81 3.02 0.01 3.14
CA GLU A 81 2.28 0.70 2.08
C GLU A 81 3.11 1.80 1.40
N VAL A 82 2.75 2.10 0.16
CA VAL A 82 3.14 3.32 -0.55
C VAL A 82 1.90 4.18 -0.72
N ALA A 83 1.90 5.39 -0.18
CA ALA A 83 0.80 6.34 -0.30
C ALA A 83 1.22 7.54 -1.16
N VAL A 84 0.50 7.76 -2.26
CA VAL A 84 0.63 8.93 -3.14
C VAL A 84 -0.49 9.90 -2.80
N ARG A 85 -0.11 11.07 -2.27
CA ARG A 85 -1.05 12.16 -1.98
C ARG A 85 -1.03 13.15 -3.13
N PHE A 86 -2.19 13.42 -3.70
CA PHE A 86 -2.33 14.41 -4.75
C PHE A 86 -2.40 15.81 -4.16
N ARG A 87 -1.96 16.81 -4.94
CA ARG A 87 -2.10 18.21 -4.53
C ARG A 87 -3.59 18.54 -4.39
N PRO A 88 -3.99 19.35 -3.38
CA PRO A 88 -5.35 19.86 -3.31
C PRO A 88 -5.73 20.56 -4.61
N VAL A 89 -7.00 20.47 -5.00
CA VAL A 89 -7.51 21.14 -6.19
C VAL A 89 -7.46 22.66 -5.94
N PRO A 90 -6.72 23.46 -6.73
CA PRO A 90 -6.46 24.87 -6.39
C PRO A 90 -7.67 25.79 -6.38
N HIS A 91 -8.77 25.39 -7.04
CA HIS A 91 -9.93 26.24 -7.26
C HIS A 91 -11.22 25.43 -7.12
N LEU A 92 -11.82 25.50 -5.94
CA LEU A 92 -13.23 25.18 -5.78
C LEU A 92 -14.01 26.46 -6.09
N PRO A 93 -14.95 26.48 -7.05
CA PRO A 93 -15.64 27.70 -7.44
C PRO A 93 -16.39 28.43 -6.32
N LEU A 94 -16.57 27.85 -5.13
CA LEU A 94 -17.41 28.41 -4.06
C LEU A 94 -16.89 27.98 -2.68
N GLY A 95 -16.19 28.89 -1.98
CA GLY A 95 -16.16 29.08 -0.51
C GLY A 95 -15.96 27.90 0.46
N HIS A 96 -15.57 26.70 0.01
CA HIS A 96 -15.52 25.48 0.83
C HIS A 96 -14.11 24.85 0.84
N ASP A 97 -13.07 25.68 0.92
CA ASP A 97 -11.68 25.22 0.92
C ASP A 97 -11.32 24.39 2.17
N GLU A 98 -12.04 24.53 3.28
CA GLU A 98 -11.67 23.87 4.56
C GLU A 98 -12.07 22.38 4.64
N ASP A 99 -12.98 21.89 3.78
CA ASP A 99 -13.58 20.55 3.90
C ASP A 99 -13.12 19.54 2.83
N VAL A 100 -12.34 19.96 1.84
CA VAL A 100 -11.90 19.06 0.75
C VAL A 100 -10.60 18.35 1.11
N ARG A 101 -10.70 17.05 1.38
CA ARG A 101 -9.53 16.21 1.64
C ARG A 101 -8.78 15.92 0.33
N PRO A 102 -7.43 15.89 0.36
CA PRO A 102 -6.65 15.53 -0.81
C PRO A 102 -6.92 14.08 -1.21
N ASP A 103 -6.92 13.82 -2.52
CA ASP A 103 -7.03 12.45 -3.02
C ASP A 103 -5.78 11.64 -2.63
N VAL A 104 -5.97 10.37 -2.31
CA VAL A 104 -4.88 9.47 -1.88
C VAL A 104 -4.98 8.14 -2.60
N LEU A 105 -3.93 7.81 -3.34
CA LEU A 105 -3.73 6.48 -3.93
C LEU A 105 -2.76 5.67 -3.07
N ARG A 106 -3.18 4.52 -2.58
CA ARG A 106 -2.39 3.64 -1.73
C ARG A 106 -2.15 2.30 -2.40
N PHE A 107 -0.93 1.83 -2.27
CA PHE A 107 -0.53 0.47 -2.61
C PHE A 107 -0.11 -0.24 -1.32
N GLY A 108 -0.93 -1.19 -0.87
CA GLY A 108 -0.55 -2.11 0.20
C GLY A 108 0.40 -3.18 -0.35
N LEU A 109 1.49 -3.44 0.35
CA LEU A 109 2.53 -4.37 -0.06
C LEU A 109 2.32 -5.77 0.51
N GLU A 110 1.77 -5.87 1.73
CA GLU A 110 1.46 -7.14 2.37
C GLU A 110 0.32 -6.95 3.38
N PRO A 111 -0.91 -7.42 3.06
CA PRO A 111 -1.33 -8.03 1.79
C PRO A 111 -1.33 -7.04 0.61
N GLU A 112 -1.10 -7.56 -0.60
CA GLU A 112 -1.11 -6.75 -1.83
C GLU A 112 -2.51 -6.18 -2.11
N SER A 113 -2.60 -4.86 -2.18
CA SER A 113 -3.85 -4.15 -2.40
C SER A 113 -3.63 -2.78 -3.02
N MET A 114 -4.67 -2.24 -3.64
CA MET A 114 -4.70 -0.87 -4.14
C MET A 114 -5.98 -0.21 -3.62
N SER A 115 -5.86 0.95 -2.98
CA SER A 115 -7.01 1.77 -2.63
C SER A 115 -6.87 3.19 -3.17
N PHE A 116 -7.97 3.78 -3.61
CA PHE A 116 -8.00 5.15 -4.07
C PHE A 116 -9.14 5.89 -3.39
N ASP A 117 -8.75 6.82 -2.51
CA ASP A 117 -9.64 7.75 -1.83
C ASP A 117 -9.73 9.00 -2.70
N VAL A 118 -10.90 9.30 -3.25
CA VAL A 118 -11.11 10.42 -4.17
C VAL A 118 -12.30 11.27 -3.74
N THR A 119 -12.12 12.58 -3.79
CA THR A 119 -13.20 13.54 -3.57
C THR A 119 -14.00 13.72 -4.86
N ALA A 120 -15.28 13.39 -4.81
CA ALA A 120 -16.22 13.55 -5.92
C ALA A 120 -17.33 14.57 -5.59
N THR A 121 -18.00 15.08 -6.62
CA THR A 121 -19.20 15.89 -6.44
C THR A 121 -20.34 15.02 -5.88
N GLY A 122 -20.93 15.48 -4.78
CA GLY A 122 -22.07 14.85 -4.13
C GLY A 122 -23.37 15.06 -4.91
N SER A 123 -24.46 14.48 -4.38
CA SER A 123 -25.79 14.51 -5.01
C SER A 123 -26.49 15.88 -4.96
N ARG A 124 -25.97 16.84 -4.18
CA ARG A 124 -26.44 18.22 -4.11
C ARG A 124 -25.38 19.14 -4.69
N ALA A 125 -25.81 20.28 -5.23
CA ALA A 125 -24.90 21.35 -5.60
C ALA A 125 -23.99 21.68 -4.41
N GLU A 126 -22.71 21.94 -4.69
CA GLU A 126 -21.71 22.37 -3.68
C GLU A 126 -21.40 21.36 -2.57
N THR A 127 -21.89 20.12 -2.67
CA THR A 127 -21.53 19.06 -1.73
C THR A 127 -20.39 18.21 -2.29
N PHE A 128 -19.42 17.86 -1.45
CA PHE A 128 -18.39 16.87 -1.77
C PHE A 128 -18.71 15.54 -1.09
N THR A 129 -18.38 14.45 -1.76
CA THR A 129 -18.46 13.10 -1.21
C THR A 129 -17.12 12.41 -1.36
N GLN A 130 -16.79 11.56 -0.40
CA GLN A 130 -15.56 10.80 -0.38
C GLN A 130 -15.86 9.40 -0.92
N LEU A 131 -15.24 9.06 -2.04
CA LEU A 131 -15.33 7.73 -2.63
C LEU A 131 -14.07 6.95 -2.30
N ALA A 132 -14.24 5.70 -1.86
CA ALA A 132 -13.14 4.77 -1.65
C ALA A 132 -13.27 3.60 -2.62
N LEU A 133 -12.32 3.48 -3.54
CA LEU A 133 -12.17 2.32 -4.41
C LEU A 133 -11.12 1.41 -3.79
N THR A 134 -11.40 0.11 -3.66
CA THR A 134 -10.42 -0.84 -3.13
C THR A 134 -10.40 -2.10 -3.98
N ALA A 135 -9.20 -2.49 -4.40
CA ALA A 135 -8.90 -3.76 -5.04
C ALA A 135 -7.90 -4.53 -4.17
N ARG A 136 -8.12 -5.84 -4.05
CA ARG A 136 -7.17 -6.76 -3.40
C ARG A 136 -6.67 -7.72 -4.45
N MET A 137 -5.37 -7.97 -4.45
CA MET A 137 -4.78 -8.98 -5.30
C MET A 137 -4.82 -10.32 -4.58
N ASP A 138 -4.95 -11.41 -5.35
CA ASP A 138 -4.80 -12.74 -4.79
C ASP A 138 -3.36 -12.93 -4.31
N ALA A 139 -3.18 -13.76 -3.29
CA ALA A 139 -1.84 -14.06 -2.79
C ALA A 139 -0.96 -14.64 -3.92
N PRO A 140 0.31 -14.20 -4.03
CA PRO A 140 1.18 -14.70 -5.08
C PRO A 140 1.39 -16.21 -4.94
N GLU A 141 1.46 -16.91 -6.08
CA GLU A 141 1.69 -18.37 -6.11
C GLU A 141 3.01 -18.78 -5.46
N LEU A 142 4.01 -17.90 -5.51
CA LEU A 142 5.32 -18.10 -4.94
C LEU A 142 5.57 -17.08 -3.81
N PRO A 143 6.12 -17.51 -2.66
CA PRO A 143 6.68 -16.59 -1.68
C PRO A 143 7.76 -15.69 -2.30
N ALA A 144 8.04 -14.54 -1.67
CA ALA A 144 9.01 -13.55 -2.17
C ALA A 144 10.37 -14.18 -2.55
N TYR A 145 10.93 -15.03 -1.69
CA TYR A 145 12.18 -15.74 -1.99
C TYR A 145 12.05 -16.74 -3.15
N GLY A 146 10.92 -17.43 -3.28
CA GLY A 146 10.65 -18.31 -4.42
C GLY A 146 10.63 -17.55 -5.75
N ARG A 147 10.05 -16.35 -5.75
CA ARG A 147 10.05 -15.47 -6.93
C ARG A 147 11.46 -14.97 -7.27
N LEU A 148 12.24 -14.55 -6.28
CA LEU A 148 13.63 -14.10 -6.49
C LEU A 148 14.50 -15.22 -7.08
N LEU A 149 14.42 -16.44 -6.52
CA LEU A 149 15.16 -17.59 -7.05
C LEU A 149 14.75 -17.94 -8.48
N LEU A 150 13.44 -17.91 -8.78
CA LEU A 150 12.96 -18.14 -10.14
C LEU A 150 13.51 -17.12 -11.14
N ASN A 151 13.57 -15.84 -10.75
CA ASN A 151 14.14 -14.78 -11.57
C ASN A 151 15.64 -15.00 -11.83
N VAL A 152 16.41 -15.39 -10.82
CA VAL A 152 17.83 -15.75 -10.98
C VAL A 152 18.00 -16.91 -11.97
N LEU A 153 17.20 -17.98 -11.85
CA LEU A 153 17.25 -19.12 -12.77
C LEU A 153 16.87 -18.75 -14.20
N ARG A 154 16.03 -17.73 -14.39
CA ARG A 154 15.64 -17.19 -15.70
C ARG A 154 16.60 -16.14 -16.24
N GLY A 155 17.61 -15.73 -15.46
CA GLY A 155 18.49 -14.62 -15.82
C GLY A 155 17.77 -13.27 -15.89
N ASP A 156 16.67 -13.10 -15.15
CA ASP A 156 15.88 -11.87 -15.10
C ASP A 156 16.29 -11.01 -13.89
N PRO A 157 16.97 -9.87 -14.10
CA PRO A 157 17.43 -9.01 -13.01
C PRO A 157 16.35 -8.04 -12.49
N ALA A 158 15.10 -8.08 -12.98
CA ALA A 158 14.10 -7.03 -12.71
C ALA A 158 13.79 -6.79 -11.22
N LEU A 159 13.98 -7.78 -10.35
CA LEU A 159 13.76 -7.68 -8.90
C LEU A 159 15.08 -7.68 -8.10
N SER A 160 16.21 -7.47 -8.76
CA SER A 160 17.53 -7.38 -8.13
C SER A 160 17.99 -5.93 -8.05
N ILE A 161 18.57 -5.55 -6.92
CA ILE A 161 19.20 -4.25 -6.74
C ILE A 161 20.54 -4.27 -7.47
N ARG A 162 20.79 -3.26 -8.31
CA ARG A 162 22.06 -3.13 -9.02
C ARG A 162 23.13 -2.54 -8.10
N GLY A 163 24.41 -2.83 -8.36
CA GLY A 163 25.51 -2.33 -7.53
C GLY A 163 25.57 -0.81 -7.44
N ASP A 164 25.38 -0.12 -8.57
CA ASP A 164 25.32 1.35 -8.63
C ASP A 164 24.12 1.93 -7.87
N GLU A 165 22.98 1.22 -7.86
CA GLU A 165 21.82 1.62 -7.08
C GLU A 165 22.09 1.55 -5.57
N ALA A 166 22.79 0.51 -5.11
CA ALA A 166 23.19 0.37 -3.72
C ALA A 166 24.19 1.46 -3.28
N GLU A 167 25.17 1.79 -4.13
CA GLU A 167 26.12 2.88 -3.86
C GLU A 167 25.42 4.24 -3.74
N GLU A 168 24.46 4.53 -4.62
CA GLU A 168 23.69 5.77 -4.55
C GLU A 168 22.78 5.84 -3.32
N ALA A 169 22.22 4.71 -2.87
CA ALA A 169 21.44 4.65 -1.64
C ALA A 169 22.31 4.99 -0.41
N TRP A 170 23.53 4.43 -0.34
CA TRP A 170 24.49 4.77 0.72
C TRP A 170 24.93 6.23 0.64
N ARG A 171 25.23 6.76 -0.55
CA ARG A 171 25.55 8.18 -0.74
C ARG A 171 24.50 9.09 -0.10
N VAL A 172 23.21 8.76 -0.22
CA VAL A 172 22.10 9.53 0.35
C VAL A 172 21.96 9.34 1.87
N LEU A 173 22.15 8.13 2.38
CA LEU A 173 21.92 7.81 3.80
C LEU A 173 23.11 8.13 4.71
N ASP A 174 24.34 8.06 4.22
CA ASP A 174 25.56 8.28 5.01
C ASP A 174 25.56 9.61 5.79
N PRO A 175 25.21 10.77 5.18
CA PRO A 175 25.14 12.03 5.92
C PRO A 175 24.11 12.00 7.06
N VAL A 176 22.97 11.34 6.85
CA VAL A 176 21.91 11.21 7.85
C VAL A 176 22.40 10.37 9.02
N LEU A 177 22.99 9.21 8.75
CA LEU A 177 23.54 8.32 9.78
C LEU A 177 24.66 9.00 10.56
N SER A 178 25.58 9.69 9.88
CA SER A 178 26.67 10.44 10.53
C SER A 178 26.16 11.58 11.42
N ALA A 179 25.13 12.32 10.98
CA ALA A 179 24.50 13.36 11.79
C ALA A 179 23.78 12.79 13.02
N TRP A 180 23.16 11.62 12.89
CA TRP A 180 22.54 10.90 13.99
C TRP A 180 23.58 10.39 15.00
N GLU A 181 24.71 9.86 14.55
CA GLU A 181 25.82 9.46 15.43
C GLU A 181 26.41 10.64 16.22
N ARG A 182 26.47 11.83 15.60
CA ARG A 182 26.87 13.10 16.24
C ARG A 182 25.80 13.71 17.15
N ASP A 183 24.65 13.04 17.30
CA ASP A 183 23.51 13.49 18.11
C ASP A 183 22.92 14.85 17.66
N LEU A 184 23.02 15.19 16.37
CA LEU A 184 22.39 16.40 15.82
C LEU A 184 20.86 16.31 15.85
N VAL A 185 20.33 15.10 15.77
CA VAL A 185 18.90 14.80 15.86
C VAL A 185 18.67 14.02 17.16
N PRO A 186 17.86 14.54 18.10
CA PRO A 186 17.64 13.85 19.36
C PRO A 186 16.93 12.52 19.12
N LEU A 187 17.33 11.49 19.86
CA LEU A 187 16.61 10.22 19.90
C LEU A 187 15.32 10.41 20.71
N GLU A 188 14.19 10.48 20.01
CA GLU A 188 12.86 10.57 20.65
C GLU A 188 12.42 9.20 21.20
N GLU A 189 11.35 9.20 22.00
CA GLU A 189 10.73 7.97 22.51
C GLU A 189 9.25 7.92 22.16
N TYR A 190 8.73 6.70 21.96
CA TYR A 190 7.30 6.48 21.68
C TYR A 190 6.78 5.22 22.37
N PRO A 191 5.55 5.17 22.89
CA PRO A 191 5.02 3.96 23.51
C PRO A 191 4.88 2.82 22.49
N ALA A 192 5.25 1.58 22.87
CA ALA A 192 4.93 0.42 22.06
C ALA A 192 3.41 0.29 21.84
N GLY A 193 3.00 0.03 20.60
CA GLY A 193 1.61 0.02 20.15
C GLY A 193 1.06 1.38 19.74
N SER A 194 1.85 2.45 19.79
CA SER A 194 1.46 3.77 19.27
C SER A 194 1.70 3.90 17.76
N ALA A 195 1.31 5.03 17.17
CA ALA A 195 1.59 5.34 15.76
C ALA A 195 3.07 5.73 15.48
N GLY A 196 3.91 5.77 16.51
CA GLY A 196 5.28 6.28 16.46
C GLY A 196 5.46 7.50 17.36
N PRO A 197 6.59 8.23 17.23
CA PRO A 197 6.82 9.44 18.02
C PRO A 197 5.77 10.51 17.70
N PRO A 198 5.41 11.35 18.68
CA PRO A 198 4.33 12.32 18.54
C PRO A 198 4.56 13.21 17.32
N PRO A 199 3.51 13.70 16.66
CA PRO A 199 3.67 14.48 15.43
C PRO A 199 4.51 15.73 15.74
N ARG A 200 5.51 16.02 14.91
CA ARG A 200 6.08 17.36 14.94
C ARG A 200 4.97 18.30 14.51
N LEU A 201 4.60 19.25 15.35
CA LEU A 201 3.78 20.39 14.93
C LEU A 201 4.58 21.14 13.85
N ALA A 202 4.39 20.78 12.58
CA ALA A 202 5.02 21.47 11.48
C ALA A 202 4.15 21.37 10.21
N SER A 203 3.65 22.54 9.81
CA SER A 203 2.92 22.86 8.58
C SER A 203 1.43 22.42 8.56
N PRO A 204 0.47 23.34 8.34
CA PRO A 204 -0.98 23.08 8.29
C PRO A 204 -1.43 21.97 7.32
N GLU A 205 -0.54 21.54 6.43
CA GLU A 205 -0.82 20.62 5.33
C GLU A 205 -0.79 19.13 5.73
N LEU A 206 -0.32 18.83 6.94
CA LEU A 206 -0.04 17.45 7.34
C LEU A 206 -0.99 16.99 8.45
N ARG A 207 -2.26 16.82 8.10
CA ARG A 207 -3.18 16.12 8.98
C ARG A 207 -2.88 14.62 8.95
N GLU A 208 -2.49 14.09 10.11
CA GLU A 208 -2.26 12.66 10.34
C GLU A 208 -3.56 11.85 10.51
N ASP A 209 -4.70 12.54 10.61
CA ASP A 209 -6.06 11.98 10.69
C ASP A 209 -6.47 11.13 9.47
N LEU A 210 -5.67 11.14 8.40
CA LEU A 210 -5.83 10.31 7.20
C LEU A 210 -5.13 8.94 7.29
N LEU A 211 -4.56 8.59 8.45
CA LEU A 211 -4.19 7.21 8.78
C LEU A 211 -5.46 6.47 9.20
N HIS A 212 -6.14 5.81 8.26
CA HIS A 212 -7.36 5.07 8.56
C HIS A 212 -7.09 3.88 9.48
N GLU A 213 -7.94 3.70 10.49
CA GLU A 213 -8.18 2.43 11.15
C GLU A 213 -8.70 1.41 10.11
N GLY A 214 -8.27 0.15 10.23
CA GLY A 214 -8.42 -0.87 9.20
C GLY A 214 -9.83 -0.97 8.62
N ILE A 215 -9.93 -1.00 7.29
CA ILE A 215 -11.19 -1.26 6.61
C ILE A 215 -11.62 -2.71 6.91
N VAL A 216 -12.64 -2.86 7.76
CA VAL A 216 -13.42 -4.10 7.85
C VAL A 216 -14.20 -4.23 6.55
N MET A 217 -13.73 -5.11 5.68
CA MET A 217 -14.46 -5.43 4.45
C MET A 217 -15.74 -6.18 4.80
N PRO A 218 -16.90 -5.82 4.20
CA PRO A 218 -18.06 -6.70 4.25
C PRO A 218 -17.71 -8.04 3.56
N PRO A 219 -18.31 -9.17 4.00
CA PRO A 219 -18.08 -10.45 3.34
C PRO A 219 -18.46 -10.36 1.87
N ARG A 220 -17.70 -11.08 1.02
CA ARG A 220 -17.96 -11.20 -0.42
C ARG A 220 -19.45 -11.48 -0.63
N LEU A 221 -20.12 -10.63 -1.39
CA LEU A 221 -21.38 -11.00 -2.02
C LEU A 221 -21.07 -12.18 -2.93
N GLU A 222 -21.32 -13.40 -2.44
CA GLU A 222 -21.35 -14.57 -3.30
C GLU A 222 -22.39 -14.33 -4.41
N ALA A 223 -22.11 -14.94 -5.55
CA ALA A 223 -22.74 -14.68 -6.83
C ALA A 223 -24.24 -15.03 -6.87
N GLU A 224 -25.10 -14.18 -6.29
CA GLU A 224 -26.57 -14.29 -6.44
C GLU A 224 -27.14 -13.38 -7.55
N SER A 225 -26.29 -12.70 -8.32
CA SER A 225 -26.74 -11.83 -9.42
C SER A 225 -26.89 -12.53 -10.78
N ALA A 226 -26.49 -13.79 -10.91
CA ALA A 226 -26.58 -14.52 -12.18
C ALA A 226 -27.99 -15.06 -12.49
N GLU A 227 -28.88 -15.20 -11.51
CA GLU A 227 -30.23 -15.75 -11.76
C GLU A 227 -31.28 -14.69 -12.15
N ARG A 228 -31.06 -13.41 -11.83
CA ARG A 228 -32.05 -12.36 -12.15
C ARG A 228 -32.02 -11.89 -13.61
N LEU A 229 -30.97 -12.22 -14.37
CA LEU A 229 -30.86 -11.84 -15.79
C LEU A 229 -31.44 -12.87 -16.77
N THR A 230 -31.98 -13.99 -16.30
CA THR A 230 -32.63 -15.01 -17.15
C THR A 230 -34.15 -14.82 -17.26
N ALA A 231 -34.75 -13.92 -16.47
CA ALA A 231 -36.21 -13.75 -16.38
C ALA A 231 -36.82 -12.69 -17.32
N ALA A 232 -36.05 -12.02 -18.17
CA ALA A 232 -36.56 -10.99 -19.08
C ALA A 232 -36.41 -11.40 -20.56
N ARG A 233 -37.14 -12.45 -20.98
CA ARG A 233 -37.40 -12.70 -22.42
C ARG A 233 -38.68 -11.96 -22.82
N PRO A 234 -38.66 -11.01 -23.78
CA PRO A 234 -39.88 -10.39 -24.26
C PRO A 234 -40.71 -11.39 -25.08
N ARG A 235 -42.03 -11.43 -24.82
CA ARG A 235 -43.01 -12.21 -25.59
C ARG A 235 -43.00 -11.75 -27.05
N ARG A 236 -42.62 -12.63 -27.99
CA ARG A 236 -42.85 -12.43 -29.43
C ARG A 236 -44.34 -12.55 -29.74
N GLN A 237 -44.90 -11.54 -30.40
CA GLN A 237 -46.22 -11.63 -31.05
C GLN A 237 -46.14 -12.53 -32.29
N PRO A 238 -47.21 -13.29 -32.62
CA PRO A 238 -47.21 -14.17 -33.78
C PRO A 238 -47.35 -13.36 -35.08
N ARG A 239 -46.40 -13.56 -36.00
CA ARG A 239 -46.49 -13.08 -37.38
C ARG A 239 -46.96 -14.25 -38.25
N THR A 240 -47.98 -13.97 -39.04
CA THR A 240 -48.68 -14.86 -39.96
C THR A 240 -47.77 -15.49 -41.02
N GLU A 241 -48.04 -16.77 -41.32
CA GLU A 241 -47.31 -17.62 -42.25
C GLU A 241 -47.46 -17.21 -43.73
N ARG A 242 -46.38 -17.41 -44.51
CA ARG A 242 -46.45 -17.86 -45.92
C ARG A 242 -45.28 -18.81 -46.22
N PRO A 243 -45.44 -19.79 -47.12
CA PRO A 243 -44.63 -21.00 -47.13
C PRO A 243 -43.57 -21.06 -48.23
N GLY A 244 -42.51 -21.83 -47.96
CA GLY A 244 -41.79 -22.62 -48.96
C GLY A 244 -40.44 -22.08 -49.43
N HIS A 245 -39.34 -22.68 -48.97
CA HIS A 245 -38.46 -23.49 -49.82
C HIS A 245 -37.49 -24.34 -48.99
N GLN A 246 -37.03 -25.43 -49.60
CA GLN A 246 -36.46 -26.65 -49.03
C GLN A 246 -34.92 -26.69 -49.03
N ALA A 247 -34.38 -27.66 -48.26
CA ALA A 247 -33.03 -28.29 -48.32
C ALA A 247 -31.85 -27.53 -47.67
N ALA A 248 -30.83 -28.14 -47.07
CA ALA A 248 -30.49 -29.46 -46.48
C ALA A 248 -29.07 -29.27 -45.84
N PRO A 249 -28.57 -30.17 -44.96
CA PRO A 249 -27.57 -29.85 -43.93
C PRO A 249 -26.14 -30.30 -44.25
N ASP A 250 -25.15 -29.73 -43.56
CA ASP A 250 -23.84 -30.34 -43.40
C ASP A 250 -23.49 -30.50 -41.91
N ASP A 251 -23.29 -31.77 -41.54
CA ASP A 251 -22.71 -32.25 -40.30
C ASP A 251 -21.23 -31.83 -40.17
N VAL A 252 -20.71 -31.77 -38.94
CA VAL A 252 -19.48 -32.49 -38.53
C VAL A 252 -19.15 -32.27 -37.05
N VAL A 253 -19.42 -33.33 -36.28
CA VAL A 253 -18.59 -33.98 -35.25
C VAL A 253 -18.10 -33.19 -34.03
N ALA A 254 -18.75 -33.50 -32.91
CA ALA A 254 -18.27 -33.29 -31.55
C ALA A 254 -17.09 -34.21 -31.19
N ARG A 255 -16.09 -33.68 -30.48
CA ARG A 255 -15.12 -34.48 -29.71
C ARG A 255 -15.14 -34.08 -28.23
N ARG A 256 -15.71 -34.96 -27.40
CA ARG A 256 -15.60 -34.95 -25.94
C ARG A 256 -14.20 -35.45 -25.55
N ARG A 257 -13.45 -34.68 -24.75
CA ARG A 257 -12.30 -35.20 -23.98
C ARG A 257 -12.73 -35.39 -22.53
N ARG A 258 -12.59 -36.63 -22.04
CA ARG A 258 -12.77 -37.01 -20.63
C ARG A 258 -11.61 -36.42 -19.82
N VAL A 259 -11.93 -35.74 -18.72
CA VAL A 259 -10.98 -35.37 -17.67
C VAL A 259 -11.01 -36.47 -16.62
N ILE A 260 -9.85 -37.03 -16.31
CA ILE A 260 -9.63 -38.02 -15.24
C ILE A 260 -9.33 -37.25 -13.94
N PRO A 261 -10.03 -37.49 -12.82
CA PRO A 261 -9.75 -36.80 -11.56
C PRO A 261 -8.55 -37.43 -10.82
N ILE A 262 -7.64 -36.59 -10.33
CA ILE A 262 -6.52 -36.97 -9.45
C ILE A 262 -6.99 -36.79 -7.99
N PRO A 263 -6.78 -37.79 -7.09
CA PRO A 263 -7.22 -37.70 -5.69
C PRO A 263 -6.35 -36.76 -4.84
N ARG A 264 -7.00 -36.03 -3.91
CA ARG A 264 -6.36 -35.15 -2.92
C ARG A 264 -5.74 -35.96 -1.77
N PRO A 265 -4.58 -35.56 -1.21
CA PRO A 265 -4.05 -36.17 0.01
C PRO A 265 -4.78 -35.65 1.26
N THR A 266 -5.13 -36.58 2.14
CA THR A 266 -5.67 -36.38 3.50
C THR A 266 -4.56 -35.96 4.48
N PRO A 267 -4.82 -35.09 5.47
CA PRO A 267 -3.86 -34.77 6.52
C PRO A 267 -3.84 -35.85 7.62
N CYS A 268 -2.63 -36.21 8.08
CA CYS A 268 -2.45 -37.03 9.28
C CYS A 268 -2.53 -36.15 10.56
N PRO A 269 -3.04 -36.70 11.67
CA PRO A 269 -3.18 -35.99 12.95
C PRO A 269 -1.85 -35.95 13.72
N GLY A 270 -1.73 -34.94 14.58
CA GLY A 270 -0.50 -34.60 15.27
C GLY A 270 -0.08 -35.54 16.40
N SER A 271 1.13 -35.26 16.90
CA SER A 271 1.63 -35.53 18.25
C SER A 271 2.70 -34.48 18.54
#